data_AF-A0A089NIR6-F1
#
_entry.id   AF-A0A089NIR6-F1
#
_cell.length_a   1.000
_cell.length_b   1.000
_cell.length_c   1.000
_cell.angle_alpha   90.00
_cell.angle_beta   90.00
_cell.angle_gamma   90.00
#
_symmetry.space_group_name_H-M   'P 1'
#
loop_
_entity.id
_entity.type
_entity.pdbx_description
1 polymer ?
#
loop_
_entity_poly.entity_id
_entity_poly.type
_entity_poly.pdbx_seq_one_letter_code
_entity_poly.pdbx_strand_id
1 'polypeptide(L)' 'MTTRVPPRSITLDGQLLGYWEREAARLETLAAATRFAWQRRRYLRKAEVAHAKAELSRRREVARGRETPSET' A
#
# COMPACT_ATOMS: atom_id res chain seq x y z
N MET A 1 37.23 0.76 2.74
CA MET A 1 36.22 -0.28 2.99
C MET A 1 34.85 0.30 2.66
N THR A 2 34.31 0.00 1.47
CA THR A 2 32.98 0.45 1.05
C THR A 2 31.94 -0.41 1.76
N THR A 3 31.21 0.17 2.71
CA THR A 3 30.05 -0.45 3.34
C THR A 3 28.98 -0.66 2.27
N ARG A 4 28.87 -1.89 1.78
CA ARG A 4 27.77 -2.31 0.91
C ARG A 4 26.51 -2.34 1.78
N VAL A 5 25.68 -1.31 1.67
CA VAL A 5 24.35 -1.31 2.30
C VAL A 5 23.62 -2.55 1.75
N PRO A 6 23.19 -3.49 2.61
CA PRO A 6 22.47 -4.66 2.13
C PRO A 6 21.19 -4.18 1.44
N PRO A 7 20.81 -4.76 0.29
CA PRO A 7 19.57 -4.39 -0.37
C PRO A 7 18.43 -4.58 0.62
N ARG A 8 17.62 -3.54 0.84
CA ARG A 8 16.42 -3.62 1.68
C ARG A 8 15.62 -4.84 1.24
N SER A 9 15.50 -5.83 2.12
CA SER A 9 14.71 -7.02 1.85
C SER A 9 13.27 -6.57 1.58
N ILE A 10 12.71 -7.03 0.45
CA ILE A 10 11.33 -6.71 0.10
C ILE A 10 10.44 -7.48 1.07
N THR A 11 9.77 -6.76 1.97
CA THR A 11 8.82 -7.33 2.92
C THR A 11 7.46 -7.56 2.26
N LEU A 12 6.71 -8.55 2.75
CA LEU A 12 5.36 -8.82 2.24
C LEU A 12 4.43 -7.61 2.44
N ASP A 13 4.47 -6.94 3.61
CA ASP A 13 3.63 -5.76 3.78
C ASP A 13 4.11 -4.58 2.93
N GLY A 14 5.41 -4.48 2.60
CA GLY A 14 5.92 -3.53 1.61
C GLY A 14 5.35 -3.79 0.20
N GLN A 15 5.27 -5.06 -0.22
CA GLN A 15 4.62 -5.43 -1.48
C GLN A 15 3.11 -5.12 -1.48
N LEU A 16 2.43 -5.46 -0.37
CA LEU A 16 1.00 -5.20 -0.21
C LEU A 16 0.68 -3.71 -0.18
N LEU A 17 1.50 -2.89 0.49
CA LEU A 17 1.38 -1.44 0.49
C LEU A 17 1.38 -0.90 -0.94
N GLY A 18 2.41 -1.23 -1.72
CA GLY A 18 2.50 -0.77 -3.11
C GLY A 18 1.37 -1.32 -4.00
N TYR A 19 0.90 -2.53 -3.75
CA TYR A 19 -0.26 -3.08 -4.45
C TYR A 19 -1.55 -2.29 -4.14
N TRP A 20 -1.84 -2.06 -2.87
CA TRP A 20 -3.06 -1.36 -2.45
C TRP A 20 -3.07 0.11 -2.87
N GLU A 21 -1.92 0.80 -2.86
CA GLU A 21 -1.78 2.16 -3.37
C GLU A 21 -2.06 2.23 -4.88
N ARG A 22 -1.51 1.30 -5.68
CA ARG A 22 -1.80 1.22 -7.12
C ARG A 22 -3.27 0.90 -7.39
N GLU A 23 -3.86 -0.01 -6.62
CA GLU A 23 -5.26 -0.40 -6.79
C GLU A 23 -6.21 0.75 -6.41
N ALA A 24 -5.89 1.53 -5.37
CA ALA A 24 -6.65 2.72 -5.03
C ALA A 24 -6.65 3.75 -6.17
N ALA A 25 -5.48 4.08 -6.71
CA ALA A 25 -5.35 5.01 -7.84
C ALA A 25 -6.07 4.50 -9.10
N ARG A 26 -6.01 3.19 -9.37
CA ARG A 26 -6.76 2.55 -10.46
C ARG A 26 -8.26 2.72 -10.28
N LEU A 27 -8.77 2.50 -9.07
CA LEU A 27 -10.20 2.60 -8.77
C LEU A 27 -10.70 4.06 -8.84
N GLU A 28 -9.89 5.02 -8.38
CA GLU A 28 -10.18 6.45 -8.54
C GLU A 28 -10.24 6.85 -10.03
N THR A 29 -9.30 6.34 -10.83
CA THR A 29 -9.30 6.56 -12.29
C THR A 29 -10.56 5.98 -12.94
N LEU A 30 -10.96 4.77 -12.58
CA LEU A 30 -12.22 4.18 -13.04
C LEU A 30 -13.43 5.02 -12.60
N ALA A 31 -13.45 5.49 -11.35
CA ALA A 31 -14.51 6.34 -10.84
C ALA A 31 -14.65 7.64 -11.65
N ALA A 32 -13.53 8.27 -12.00
CA ALA A 32 -13.50 9.47 -12.83
C ALA A 32 -14.02 9.24 -14.26
N ALA A 33 -13.79 8.06 -14.83
CA ALA A 33 -14.25 7.70 -16.17
C ALA A 33 -15.73 7.28 -16.23
N THR A 34 -16.39 7.01 -15.10
CA THR A 34 -17.78 6.55 -15.11
C THR A 34 -18.81 7.65 -15.38
N ARG A 35 -19.78 7.36 -16.25
CA ARG A 35 -20.94 8.24 -16.53
C ARG A 35 -22.00 8.22 -15.43
N PHE A 36 -22.14 7.12 -14.70
CA PHE A 36 -23.24 6.92 -13.76
C PHE A 36 -22.81 7.13 -12.31
N ALA A 37 -23.54 7.99 -11.59
CA ALA A 37 -23.21 8.36 -10.21
C ALA A 37 -23.16 7.15 -9.25
N TRP A 38 -24.05 6.16 -9.42
CA TRP A 38 -24.05 4.95 -8.59
C TRP A 38 -22.80 4.10 -8.81
N GLN A 39 -22.31 4.04 -10.06
CA GLN A 39 -21.12 3.28 -10.42
C GLN A 39 -19.85 3.98 -9.91
N ARG A 40 -19.79 5.31 -10.04
CA ARG A 40 -18.75 6.16 -9.42
C ARG A 40 -18.64 5.90 -7.92
N ARG A 41 -19.76 5.97 -7.20
CA ARG A 41 -19.82 5.70 -5.75
C ARG A 41 -19.36 4.28 -5.39
N ARG A 42 -19.60 3.30 -6.25
CA ARG A 42 -19.11 1.92 -6.05
C ARG A 42 -17.59 1.85 -6.14
N TYR A 43 -16.98 2.50 -7.14
CA TYR A 43 -15.53 2.52 -7.28
C TYR A 43 -14.85 3.31 -6.17
N LEU A 44 -15.39 4.47 -5.78
CA LEU A 44 -14.84 5.25 -4.67
C LEU A 44 -14.86 4.47 -3.35
N ARG A 45 -15.95 3.78 -3.01
CA ARG A 45 -15.98 2.89 -1.83
C ARG A 45 -14.89 1.81 -1.88
N LYS A 46 -14.60 1.26 -3.06
CA LYS A 46 -13.51 0.29 -3.20
C LYS A 46 -12.14 0.95 -3.03
N ALA A 47 -11.95 2.17 -3.55
CA ALA A 47 -10.72 2.93 -3.39
C ALA A 47 -10.45 3.24 -1.91
N GLU A 48 -11.49 3.64 -1.16
CA GLU A 48 -11.41 3.85 0.29
C GLU A 48 -10.98 2.57 1.03
N VAL A 49 -11.54 1.41 0.66
CA VAL A 49 -11.11 0.11 1.23
C VAL A 49 -9.66 -0.21 0.88
N ALA A 50 -9.22 0.08 -0.34
CA ALA A 50 -7.82 -0.12 -0.74
C ALA A 50 -6.88 0.78 0.06
N HIS A 51 -7.22 2.06 0.24
CA HIS A 51 -6.48 2.99 1.11
C HIS A 51 -6.39 2.50 2.55
N ALA A 52 -7.49 2.01 3.12
CA ALA A 52 -7.48 1.45 4.48
C ALA A 52 -6.52 0.24 4.61
N LYS A 53 -6.43 -0.61 3.57
CA LYS A 53 -5.51 -1.75 3.55
C LYS A 53 -4.06 -1.32 3.35
N ALA A 54 -3.80 -0.34 2.49
CA ALA A 54 -2.48 0.27 2.33
C ALA A 54 -1.99 0.81 3.68
N GLU A 55 -2.83 1.56 4.39
CA GLU A 55 -2.49 2.11 5.70
C GLU A 55 -2.23 1.02 6.75
N LEU A 56 -2.99 -0.08 6.74
CA LEU A 56 -2.71 -1.24 7.60
C LEU A 56 -1.34 -1.87 7.29
N SER A 57 -1.03 -2.09 6.01
CA SER A 57 0.27 -2.61 5.59
C SER A 57 1.41 -1.66 5.97
N ARG A 58 1.22 -0.34 5.83
CA ARG A 58 2.18 0.68 6.28
C ARG A 58 2.44 0.59 7.78
N ARG A 59 1.39 0.47 8.60
CA ARG A 59 1.54 0.33 10.06
C ARG A 59 2.31 -0.92 10.45
N ARG A 60 2.06 -2.04 9.76
CA ARG A 60 2.82 -3.29 9.97
C ARG A 60 4.28 -3.17 9.59
N GLU A 61 4.55 -2.49 8.48
CA GLU A 61 5.93 -2.25 8.04
C GLU A 61 6.68 -1.34 9.00
N VAL A 62 6.03 -0.29 9.51
CA VAL A 62 6.59 0.57 10.55
C VAL A 62 6.82 -0.21 11.85
N ALA A 63 5.90 -1.10 12.24
CA ALA A 63 6.07 -1.96 13.42
C ALA A 63 7.30 -2.88 13.26
N ARG A 64 7.49 -3.51 12.09
CA ARG A 64 8.70 -4.30 11.81
C ARG A 64 9.98 -3.47 11.83
N GLY A 65 9.95 -2.27 11.26
CA GLY A 65 11.08 -1.33 11.31
C GLY A 65 11.44 -0.88 12.73
N ARG A 66 10.50 -1.00 13.68
CA ARG A 66 10.72 -0.74 15.12
C ARG A 66 11.17 -1.99 15.89
N GLU A 67 10.75 -3.18 15.46
CA GLU A 67 11.15 -4.47 16.06
C GLU A 67 12.54 -4.95 15.62
N THR A 68 13.11 -4.39 14.55
CA THR A 68 14.47 -4.75 14.11
C THR A 68 15.51 -3.87 14.82
N PRO A 69 15.92 -4.24 16.04
CA PRO A 69 17.35 -4.36 16.33
C PRO A 69 17.62 -5.63 17.16
N SER A 70 18.11 -6.69 16.53
CA SER A 70 19.13 -7.61 17.09
C SER A 70 19.50 -8.65 16.03
N GLU A 71 20.53 -8.37 15.23
CA GLU A 71 21.47 -9.44 14.90
C GLU A 71 22.17 -9.80 16.22
N THR A 72 21.89 -11.00 16.74
CA THR A 72 22.65 -11.64 17.82
C THR A 72 23.09 -12.99 17.31
#